data_AF-W7WIS5-F1
#
_entry.id   AF-W7WIS5-F1
#
_cell.length_a   1.000
_cell.length_b   1.000
_cell.length_c   1.000
_cell.angle_alpha   90.00
_cell.angle_beta   90.00
_cell.angle_gamma   90.00
#
_symmetry.space_group_name_H-M   'P 1'
#
loop_
_entity.id
_entity.type
_entity.pdbx_description
1 polymer ?
#
loop_
_entity_poly.entity_id
_entity_poly.type
_entity_poly.pdbx_seq_one_letter_code
_entity_poly.pdbx_strand_id
1 'polypeptide(L)' 'MKPHRIAVIPGDGIGQEVMPEGLRVLEVAAQRFELPLQFDHFDWACAAYWQRTGRCCPTTGSRR' A
#
# COMPACT_ATOMS: atom_id res chain seq x y z
N MET A 1 15.88 15.31 4.24
CA MET A 1 15.49 14.54 3.04
C MET A 1 13.97 14.46 2.97
N LYS A 2 13.39 14.46 1.77
CA LYS A 2 11.94 14.29 1.59
C LYS A 2 11.60 12.79 1.65
N PRO A 3 10.57 12.37 2.40
CA PRO A 3 10.18 10.96 2.44
C PRO A 3 9.75 10.44 1.06
N HIS A 4 10.14 9.21 0.73
CA HIS A 4 9.57 8.46 -0.37
C HIS A 4 8.22 7.90 0.06
N ARG A 5 7.18 8.35 -0.61
CA ARG A 5 5.80 7.93 -0.32
C ARG A 5 5.46 6.68 -1.13
N ILE A 6 5.01 5.64 -0.46
CA ILE A 6 4.71 4.34 -1.03
C ILE A 6 3.22 4.08 -0.78
N ALA A 7 2.46 3.96 -1.86
CA ALA A 7 1.07 3.53 -1.79
C ALA A 7 1.01 2.01 -1.59
N VAL A 8 0.48 1.58 -0.46
CA VAL A 8 0.33 0.16 -0.11
C VAL A 8 -1.06 -0.30 -0.52
N ILE A 9 -1.13 -1.16 -1.53
CA ILE A 9 -2.37 -1.71 -2.06
C ILE A 9 -2.26 -3.25 -2.03
N PRO A 10 -2.75 -3.91 -0.96
CA PRO A 10 -2.61 -5.35 -0.78
C PRO A 10 -3.44 -6.19 -1.76
N GLY A 11 -4.46 -5.62 -2.41
CA GLY A 11 -5.32 -6.36 -3.35
C GLY A 11 -6.17 -7.43 -2.66
N ASP A 12 -6.25 -8.63 -3.26
CA ASP A 12 -7.04 -9.77 -2.77
C ASP A 12 -6.18 -11.01 -2.47
N GLY A 13 -6.74 -11.95 -1.73
CA GLY A 13 -6.11 -13.26 -1.45
C GLY A 13 -4.78 -13.11 -0.73
N ILE A 14 -3.74 -13.80 -1.23
CA ILE A 14 -2.41 -13.83 -0.59
C ILE A 14 -1.78 -12.45 -0.43
N GLY A 15 -2.19 -11.45 -1.22
CA GLY A 15 -1.70 -10.08 -1.09
C GLY A 15 -1.95 -9.50 0.31
N GLN A 16 -3.06 -9.86 0.96
CA GLN A 16 -3.36 -9.49 2.34
C GLN A 16 -2.45 -10.19 3.36
N GLU A 17 -2.01 -11.40 3.04
CA GLU A 17 -1.17 -12.24 3.90
C GLU A 17 0.33 -11.99 3.74
N VAL A 18 0.78 -11.41 2.61
CA VAL A 18 2.21 -11.16 2.35
C VAL A 18 2.58 -9.68 2.48
N MET A 19 1.62 -8.77 2.39
CA MET A 19 1.90 -7.33 2.45
C MET A 19 2.49 -6.90 3.81
N PRO A 20 1.94 -7.32 4.97
CA PRO A 20 2.54 -6.98 6.26
C PRO A 20 4.01 -7.41 6.39
N GLU A 21 4.37 -8.54 5.80
CA GLU A 21 5.69 -9.16 5.81
C GLU A 21 6.65 -8.32 4.98
N GLY A 22 6.22 -7.90 3.79
CA GLY A 22 6.96 -6.97 2.94
C GLY A 22 7.23 -5.64 3.62
N LEU A 23 6.22 -5.07 4.30
CA LEU A 23 6.38 -3.82 5.05
C LEU A 23 7.37 -3.97 6.22
N ARG A 24 7.33 -5.08 6.97
CA ARG A 24 8.31 -5.36 8.03
C ARG A 24 9.75 -5.37 7.52
N VAL A 25 9.98 -5.96 6.35
CA VAL A 25 11.32 -5.97 5.72
C VAL A 25 11.73 -4.55 5.29
N LEU A 26 10.79 -3.78 4.73
CA LEU A 26 11.04 -2.40 4.32
C LEU A 26 11.31 -1.47 5.50
N GLU A 27 10.65 -1.65 6.64
CA GLU A 27 10.93 -0.90 7.87
C GLU A 27 12.36 -1.14 8.36
N VAL A 28 12.80 -2.40 8.39
CA VAL A 28 14.19 -2.73 8.78
C VAL A 28 15.20 -2.15 7.78
N ALA A 29 14.92 -2.23 6.48
CA ALA A 29 15.76 -1.63 5.46
C ALA A 29 15.81 -0.10 5.59
N ALA A 30 14.68 0.55 5.84
CA ALA A 30 14.58 1.98 6.03
C ALA A 30 15.44 2.46 7.21
N GLN A 31 15.38 1.73 8.32
CA GLN A 31 16.22 2.00 9.50
C GLN A 31 17.71 1.79 9.20
N ARG A 32 18.06 0.68 8.54
CA ARG A 32 19.47 0.32 8.26
C ARG A 32 20.16 1.30 7.30
N PHE A 33 19.43 1.84 6.34
CA PHE A 33 19.97 2.68 5.27
C PHE A 33 19.56 4.15 5.40
N GLU A 34 18.96 4.54 6.53
CA GLU A 34 18.48 5.90 6.79
C GLU A 34 17.57 6.45 5.68
N LEU A 35 16.73 5.57 5.11
CA LEU A 35 15.79 5.91 4.05
C LEU A 35 14.48 6.40 4.67
N PRO A 36 14.09 7.67 4.47
CA PRO A 36 12.79 8.14 4.93
C PRO A 36 11.69 7.56 4.04
N LEU A 37 11.03 6.50 4.49
CA LEU A 37 9.87 5.90 3.83
C LEU A 37 8.58 6.31 4.55
N GLN A 38 7.53 6.60 3.78
CA GLN A 38 6.17 6.81 4.28
C GLN A 38 5.23 5.86 3.55
N PHE A 39 4.49 5.05 4.31
CA PHE A 39 3.51 4.12 3.76
C PHE A 39 2.10 4.68 3.89
N ASP A 40 1.41 4.83 2.77
CA ASP A 40 0.02 5.25 2.72
C ASP A 40 -0.81 4.02 2.30
N HIS A 41 -1.63 3.50 3.23
CA HIS A 41 -2.43 2.30 3.01
C HIS A 41 -3.74 2.61 2.29
N PHE A 42 -4.10 1.73 1.35
CA PHE A 42 -5.27 1.91 0.52
C PHE A 42 -6.02 0.59 0.29
N ASP A 43 -7.35 0.66 0.41
CA ASP A 43 -8.25 -0.51 0.33
C ASP A 43 -9.04 -0.54 -0.99
N TRP A 44 -8.42 -0.09 -2.09
CA TRP A 44 -8.96 -0.25 -3.45
C TRP A 44 -8.20 -1.36 -4.19
N ALA A 45 -8.60 -1.66 -5.42
CA ALA A 45 -8.11 -2.80 -6.21
C ALA A 45 -8.32 -4.17 -5.54
N CYS A 46 -9.39 -4.30 -4.75
CA CYS A 46 -9.83 -5.55 -4.15
C CYS A 46 -11.29 -5.86 -4.52
N ALA A 47 -11.70 -7.11 -4.42
CA ALA A 47 -13.04 -7.59 -4.75
C ALA A 47 -14.11 -6.87 -3.93
N ALA A 48 -13.84 -6.61 -2.65
CA ALA A 48 -14.75 -5.86 -1.78
C ALA A 48 -14.97 -4.41 -2.28
N TYR A 49 -13.93 -3.77 -2.80
CA TYR A 49 -14.02 -2.43 -3.38
C TYR A 49 -14.79 -2.45 -4.70
N TRP A 50 -14.53 -3.43 -5.57
CA TRP A 50 -15.28 -3.62 -6.81
C TRP A 50 -16.77 -3.86 -6.55
N GLN A 51 -17.10 -4.76 -5.63
CA GLN A 51 -18.49 -5.06 -5.26
C GLN A 51 -19.24 -3.82 -4.75
N ARG A 52 -18.56 -2.93 -4.03
CA ARG A 52 -19.16 -1.70 -3.49
C ARG A 52 -19.27 -0.57 -4.51
N THR A 53 -18.33 -0.46 -5.44
CA THR A 53 -18.18 0.75 -6.29
C THR A 53 -18.36 0.50 -7.79
N GLY A 54 -18.37 -0.76 -8.22
CA GLY A 54 -18.32 -1.15 -9.63
C GLY A 54 -17.02 -0.75 -10.34
N ARG A 55 -15.97 -0.40 -9.59
CA ARG A 55 -14.68 0.08 -10.12
C ARG A 55 -13.53 -0.60 -9.39
N CYS A 56 -12.41 -0.79 -10.07
CA CYS A 56 -11.20 -1.33 -9.44
C CYS A 56 -10.44 -0.26 -8.65
N CYS A 57 -10.59 1.01 -9.01
CA CYS A 57 -9.84 2.11 -8.43
C CYS A 57 -10.66 3.42 -8.42
N PRO A 58 -10.30 4.37 -7.55
CA PRO A 58 -10.92 5.70 -7.55
C PRO A 58 -10.54 6.50 -8.80
N THR A 59 -11.49 7.27 -9.34
CA THR A 59 -11.33 8.01 -10.60
C THR A 59 -10.23 9.07 -10.57
N THR A 60 -9.94 9.66 -9.40
CA THR A 60 -8.99 10.78 -9.25
C THR A 60 -7.59 10.34 -8.82
N GLY A 61 -7.34 9.03 -8.74
CA GLY A 61 -6.20 8.47 -8.02
C GLY A 61 -6.35 8.71 -6.50
N SER A 62 -5.71 7.87 -5.70
CA SER A 62 -5.79 7.99 -4.25
C SER A 62 -4.91 9.15 -3.74
N ARG A 63 -5.43 10.39 -3.83
CA ARG A 63 -4.76 11.58 -3.28
C ARG A 63 -4.81 11.51 -1.75
N ARG A 64 -3.70 11.08 -1.16
CA ARG A 64 -3.30 11.43 0.21
C ARG A 64 -1.92 12.05 0.16
#